data_AF-A0A9P5Q4Z8-F1
#
_entry.id   AF-A0A9P5Q4Z8-F1
#
_cell.length_a   1.000
_cell.length_b   1.000
_cell.length_c   1.000
_cell.angle_alpha   90.00
_cell.angle_beta   90.00
_cell.angle_gamma   90.00
#
_symmetry.space_group_name_H-M   'P 1'
#
loop_
_entity.id
_entity.type
_entity.pdbx_description
1 polymer ?
#
loop_
_entity_poly.entity_id
_entity_poly.type
_entity_poly.pdbx_seq_one_letter_code
_entity_poly.pdbx_strand_id
1 'polypeptide(L)'
;MPPTHSSQLSFFSSLWHILYDPLAFNNAGDPLIYGFPFTRRRTSNVLATVALSAFIYDFSKRLFTQLLAWALSSSQRKRRELIQQKTWAANEIVIADRRKRKVARQLKKIKDDVKVAVENTIGFTELPFSLHAHPRLRIDSVDELMWRHARAHDDLIWKATLLDLEHTLLADRCRALKKSCKKLDKEIERTDETIQDFLASC
;
A
#
# COMPACT_ATOMS: atom_id res chain seq x y z
N MET A 1 -11.64 -3.22 36.78
CA MET A 1 -10.29 -3.49 37.35
C MET A 1 -9.54 -2.16 37.38
N PRO A 2 -9.19 -1.62 38.56
CA PRO A 2 -8.49 -0.35 38.64
C PRO A 2 -7.01 -0.51 38.26
N PRO A 3 -6.36 0.51 37.66
CA PRO A 3 -4.97 0.42 37.29
C PRO A 3 -4.06 0.66 38.51
N THR A 4 -3.13 -0.26 38.73
CA THR A 4 -2.06 -0.22 39.73
C THR A 4 -0.98 0.78 39.31
N HIS A 5 -1.25 2.09 39.41
CA HIS A 5 -0.29 3.16 39.11
C HIS A 5 0.45 3.71 40.34
N SER A 6 0.21 3.18 41.55
CA SER A 6 0.78 3.73 42.79
C SER A 6 2.17 3.18 43.17
N SER A 7 2.63 2.07 42.59
CA SER A 7 3.85 1.40 43.04
C SER A 7 5.15 1.93 42.42
N GLN A 8 5.09 2.60 41.26
CA GLN A 8 6.28 3.16 40.62
C GLN A 8 6.66 4.52 41.25
N LEU A 9 5.68 5.38 41.49
CA LEU A 9 5.88 6.70 42.10
C LEU A 9 6.35 6.60 43.56
N SER A 10 5.85 5.62 44.32
CA SER A 10 6.32 5.36 45.69
C SER A 10 7.75 4.81 45.73
N PHE A 11 8.17 4.05 44.71
CA PHE A 11 9.55 3.55 44.59
C PHE A 11 10.54 4.67 44.23
N PHE A 12 10.15 5.59 43.34
CA PHE A 12 10.96 6.78 43.06
C PHE A 12 11.04 7.73 44.25
N SER A 13 9.95 7.91 45.00
CA SER A 13 9.93 8.69 46.24
C SER A 13 10.83 8.08 47.33
N SER A 14 10.82 6.76 47.50
CA SER A 14 11.67 6.09 48.50
C SER A 14 13.16 6.09 48.10
N LEU A 15 13.48 5.92 46.81
CA LEU A 15 14.83 6.14 46.28
C LEU A 15 15.30 7.59 46.49
N TRP A 16 14.40 8.56 46.31
CA TRP A 16 14.71 9.97 46.54
C TRP A 16 15.00 10.28 48.00
N HIS A 17 14.25 9.69 48.93
CA HIS A 17 14.53 9.80 50.36
C HIS A 17 15.86 9.15 50.76
N ILE A 18 16.24 8.02 50.16
CA ILE A 18 17.55 7.39 50.40
C ILE A 18 18.71 8.24 49.85
N LEU A 19 18.48 8.96 48.75
CA LEU A 19 19.44 9.88 48.13
C LEU A 19 19.60 11.22 48.89
N TYR A 20 18.52 11.73 49.49
CA TYR A 20 18.48 13.05 50.13
C TYR A 20 18.66 13.05 51.64
N ASP A 21 18.59 11.90 52.31
CA ASP A 21 18.68 11.82 53.77
C ASP A 21 20.00 11.19 54.25
N PRO A 22 21.12 11.94 54.25
CA PRO A 22 22.41 11.48 54.77
C PRO A 22 22.44 11.35 56.31
N LEU A 23 21.33 11.62 57.00
CA LEU A 23 21.24 11.66 58.47
C LEU A 23 20.70 10.36 59.10
N ALA A 24 20.17 9.42 58.33
CA ALA A 24 19.66 8.15 58.85
C ALA A 24 20.75 7.10 59.21
N PHE A 25 22.02 7.35 58.88
CA PHE A 25 23.15 6.49 59.24
C PHE A 25 24.03 7.16 60.30
N ASN A 26 23.45 7.39 61.48
CA ASN A 26 24.17 7.90 62.63
C ASN A 26 24.94 6.76 63.34
N ASN A 27 26.25 6.73 63.08
CA ASN A 27 27.36 6.41 64.01
C ASN A 27 27.13 5.30 65.06
N ALA A 28 27.36 4.04 64.68
CA ALA A 28 27.80 3.02 65.64
C ALA A 28 28.71 1.97 64.97
N GLY A 29 30.02 2.08 65.23
CA GLY A 29 31.01 1.02 65.02
C GLY A 29 31.74 1.03 63.68
N ASP A 30 32.96 1.55 63.65
CA ASP A 30 33.95 1.36 62.57
C ASP A 30 34.51 -0.08 62.59
N PRO A 31 34.49 -0.85 61.48
CA PRO A 31 35.37 -1.98 61.28
C PRO A 31 36.59 -1.48 60.51
N LEU A 32 37.69 -1.38 61.24
CA LEU A 32 39.04 -1.34 60.70
C LEU A 32 39.33 -2.68 60.02
N ILE A 33 39.14 -2.74 58.71
CA ILE A 33 39.69 -3.81 57.87
C ILE A 33 40.49 -3.09 56.77
N TYR A 34 41.81 -3.02 56.98
CA TYR A 34 42.85 -2.45 56.09
C TYR A 34 42.91 -0.92 55.92
N GLY A 35 43.65 -0.25 56.83
CA GLY A 35 44.74 0.70 56.50
C GLY A 35 44.48 2.00 55.72
N PHE A 36 43.30 2.25 55.18
CA PHE A 36 42.96 3.53 54.53
C PHE A 36 41.64 4.06 55.11
N PRO A 37 41.64 5.23 55.79
CA PRO A 37 40.42 5.84 56.30
C PRO A 37 39.65 6.49 55.15
N PHE A 38 39.05 5.67 54.29
CA PHE A 38 37.86 6.15 53.61
C PHE A 38 36.77 6.21 54.67
N THR A 39 36.36 7.43 55.06
CA THR A 39 35.15 7.62 55.87
C THR A 39 34.06 6.73 55.27
N ARG A 40 33.49 5.79 56.02
CA ARG A 40 32.45 4.86 55.53
C ARG A 40 31.33 5.55 54.73
N ARG A 41 31.05 6.82 55.05
CA ARG A 41 30.14 7.72 54.33
C ARG A 41 30.55 8.00 52.87
N ARG A 42 31.85 8.15 52.58
CA ARG A 42 32.36 8.36 51.21
C ARG A 42 32.30 7.08 50.38
N THR A 43 32.62 5.92 50.94
CA THR A 43 32.53 4.65 50.20
C THR A 43 31.09 4.22 49.96
N SER A 44 30.18 4.41 50.93
CA SER A 44 28.75 4.12 50.74
C SER A 44 28.10 5.02 49.69
N ASN A 45 28.44 6.31 49.66
CA ASN A 45 27.90 7.24 48.66
C ASN A 45 28.47 6.99 47.26
N VAL A 46 29.75 6.61 47.15
CA VAL A 46 30.35 6.18 45.88
C VAL A 46 29.72 4.87 45.38
N LEU A 47 29.48 3.89 46.27
CA LEU A 47 28.77 2.66 45.91
C LEU A 47 27.32 2.92 45.48
N ALA A 48 26.60 3.80 46.19
CA ALA A 48 25.23 4.16 45.85
C ALA A 48 25.13 4.88 44.49
N THR A 49 26.05 5.79 44.21
CA THR A 49 26.11 6.49 42.91
C THR A 49 26.53 5.57 41.76
N VAL A 50 27.49 4.68 41.98
CA VAL A 50 27.86 3.64 41.00
C VAL A 50 26.69 2.69 40.75
N ALA A 51 26.01 2.21 41.79
CA ALA A 51 24.83 1.35 41.66
C ALA A 51 23.66 2.04 40.93
N LEU A 52 23.40 3.32 41.22
CA LEU A 52 22.41 4.12 40.48
C LEU A 52 22.79 4.31 39.02
N SER A 53 24.06 4.60 38.72
CA SER A 53 24.54 4.75 37.35
C SER A 53 24.43 3.44 36.56
N ALA A 54 24.74 2.31 37.20
CA ALA A 54 24.59 0.98 36.61
C ALA A 54 23.11 0.64 36.37
N PHE A 55 22.23 0.98 37.32
CA PHE A 55 20.79 0.79 37.17
C PHE A 55 20.20 1.64 36.04
N ILE A 56 20.58 2.92 35.94
CA ILE A 56 20.15 3.82 34.86
C ILE A 56 20.67 3.31 33.51
N TYR A 57 21.92 2.83 33.46
CA TYR A 57 22.47 2.22 32.26
C TYR A 57 21.72 0.95 31.83
N ASP A 58 21.45 0.03 32.76
CA ASP A 58 20.69 -1.19 32.45
C ASP A 58 19.24 -0.89 32.07
N PHE A 59 18.61 0.09 32.72
CA PHE A 59 17.24 0.51 32.42
C PHE A 59 17.15 1.17 31.04
N SER A 60 18.04 2.12 30.76
CA SER A 60 18.12 2.79 29.45
C SER A 60 18.44 1.81 28.32
N LYS A 61 19.35 0.85 28.56
CA LYS A 61 19.65 -0.23 27.62
C LYS A 61 18.42 -1.09 27.31
N ARG A 62 17.64 -1.48 28.33
CA ARG A 62 16.39 -2.26 28.14
C ARG A 62 15.32 -1.47 27.40
N LEU A 63 15.15 -0.19 27.71
CA LEU A 63 14.21 0.66 26.98
C LEU A 63 14.64 0.83 25.52
N PHE A 64 15.93 1.05 25.27
CA PHE A 64 16.46 1.20 23.92
C PHE A 64 16.27 -0.08 23.10
N THR A 65 16.56 -1.26 23.66
CA THR A 65 16.35 -2.54 22.96
C THR A 65 14.86 -2.81 22.69
N GLN A 66 13.97 -2.46 23.61
CA GLN A 66 12.52 -2.58 23.39
C GLN A 66 12.02 -1.63 22.30
N LEU A 67 12.49 -0.38 22.29
CA LEU A 67 12.15 0.59 21.25
C LEU A 67 12.68 0.17 19.88
N LEU A 68 13.90 -0.35 19.81
CA LEU A 68 14.47 -0.89 18.58
C LEU A 68 13.67 -2.10 18.08
N ALA A 69 13.34 -3.05 18.95
CA ALA A 69 12.54 -4.22 18.58
C ALA A 69 11.14 -3.81 18.09
N TRP A 70 10.52 -2.82 18.75
CA TRP A 70 9.24 -2.29 18.31
C TRP A 70 9.35 -1.57 16.95
N ALA A 71 10.35 -0.71 16.75
CA ALA A 71 10.57 -0.03 15.48
C ALA A 71 10.83 -1.00 14.32
N LEU A 72 11.64 -2.04 14.55
CA LEU A 72 11.93 -3.08 13.57
C LEU A 72 10.68 -3.92 13.23
N SER A 73 9.88 -4.30 14.22
CA SER A 73 8.64 -5.04 13.99
C SER A 73 7.59 -4.21 13.24
N SER A 74 7.49 -2.92 13.56
CA SER A 74 6.60 -1.97 12.89
C SER A 74 7.00 -1.72 11.44
N SER A 75 8.29 -1.53 11.15
CA SER A 75 8.80 -1.35 9.78
C SER A 75 8.62 -2.61 8.94
N GLN A 76 8.87 -3.80 9.50
CA GLN A 76 8.60 -5.08 8.82
C GLN A 76 7.12 -5.28 8.53
N ARG A 77 6.22 -4.90 9.45
CA ARG A 77 4.77 -4.94 9.21
C ARG A 77 4.38 -4.03 8.07
N LYS A 78 4.86 -2.77 8.07
CA LYS A 78 4.61 -1.80 7.00
C LYS A 78 5.11 -2.33 5.65
N ARG A 79 6.29 -2.95 5.61
CA ARG A 79 6.82 -3.60 4.40
C ARG A 79 5.88 -4.68 3.87
N ARG A 80 5.35 -5.55 4.74
CA ARG A 80 4.38 -6.59 4.34
C ARG A 80 3.10 -6.00 3.77
N GLU A 81 2.58 -4.94 4.39
CA GLU A 81 1.39 -4.23 3.92
C GLU A 81 1.62 -3.61 2.53
N LEU A 82 2.78 -2.98 2.29
CA LEU A 82 3.15 -2.44 0.97
C LEU A 82 3.27 -3.54 -0.09
N ILE A 83 3.86 -4.70 0.25
CA ILE A 83 3.94 -5.86 -0.65
C ILE A 83 2.53 -6.38 -0.99
N GLN A 84 1.62 -6.45 -0.03
CA GLN A 84 0.23 -6.85 -0.26
C GLN A 84 -0.52 -5.86 -1.16
N GLN A 85 -0.33 -4.55 -0.96
CA GLN A 85 -0.91 -3.54 -1.83
C GLN A 85 -0.37 -3.67 -3.26
N LYS A 86 0.93 -3.94 -3.41
CA LYS A 86 1.56 -4.18 -4.71
C LYS A 86 0.98 -5.42 -5.41
N THR A 87 0.81 -6.54 -4.71
CA THR A 87 0.23 -7.75 -5.31
C THR A 87 -1.23 -7.54 -5.72
N TRP A 88 -2.01 -6.81 -4.92
CA TRP A 88 -3.39 -6.44 -5.26
C TRP A 88 -3.45 -5.58 -6.52
N ALA A 89 -2.63 -4.52 -6.59
CA ALA A 89 -2.55 -3.66 -7.77
C ALA A 89 -2.07 -4.42 -9.02
N ALA A 90 -1.10 -5.33 -8.88
CA ALA A 90 -0.64 -6.18 -9.99
C ALA A 90 -1.76 -7.08 -10.53
N ASN A 91 -2.54 -7.71 -9.64
CA ASN A 91 -3.69 -8.51 -10.04
C ASN A 91 -4.75 -7.68 -10.76
N GLU A 92 -5.01 -6.46 -10.29
CA GLU A 92 -5.96 -5.55 -10.93
C GLU A 92 -5.51 -5.15 -12.34
N ILE A 93 -4.21 -4.87 -12.53
CA ILE A 93 -3.63 -4.59 -13.85
C ILE A 93 -3.85 -5.79 -14.79
N VAL A 94 -3.61 -7.02 -14.32
CA VAL A 94 -3.81 -8.23 -15.14
C VAL A 94 -5.29 -8.39 -15.54
N ILE A 95 -6.22 -8.14 -14.62
CA ILE A 95 -7.66 -8.22 -14.91
C ILE A 95 -8.06 -7.15 -15.93
N ALA A 96 -7.60 -5.91 -15.75
CA ALA A 96 -7.88 -4.81 -16.66
C ALA A 96 -7.29 -5.05 -18.05
N ASP A 97 -6.05 -5.55 -18.15
CA ASP A 97 -5.42 -5.92 -19.42
C ASP A 97 -6.18 -7.06 -20.14
N ARG A 98 -6.70 -8.04 -19.39
CA ARG A 98 -7.57 -9.08 -19.96
C ARG A 98 -8.86 -8.50 -20.53
N ARG A 99 -9.52 -7.58 -19.82
CA ARG A 99 -10.75 -6.90 -20.29
C ARG A 99 -10.47 -6.07 -21.54
N LYS A 100 -9.38 -5.30 -21.53
CA LYS A 100 -8.92 -4.52 -22.69
C LYS A 100 -8.76 -5.39 -23.94
N ARG A 101 -8.12 -6.56 -23.82
CA ARG A 101 -7.96 -7.50 -24.94
C ARG A 101 -9.30 -8.04 -25.45
N LYS A 102 -10.27 -8.31 -24.56
CA LYS A 102 -11.61 -8.74 -24.96
C LYS A 102 -12.35 -7.66 -25.75
N VAL A 103 -12.33 -6.42 -25.26
CA VAL A 103 -12.94 -5.27 -25.94
C VAL A 103 -12.30 -5.04 -27.31
N ALA A 104 -10.97 -5.08 -27.39
CA ALA A 104 -10.26 -4.93 -28.67
C ALA A 104 -10.64 -6.01 -29.70
N ARG A 105 -10.87 -7.27 -29.26
CA ARG A 105 -11.36 -8.35 -30.13
C ARG A 105 -12.79 -8.10 -30.59
N GLN A 106 -13.67 -7.63 -29.70
CA GLN A 106 -15.05 -7.30 -30.05
C GLN A 106 -15.11 -6.16 -31.06
N LEU A 107 -14.29 -5.12 -30.87
CA LEU A 107 -14.22 -4.00 -31.78
C LEU A 107 -13.68 -4.43 -33.15
N LYS A 108 -12.64 -5.27 -33.18
CA LYS A 108 -12.15 -5.86 -34.42
C LYS A 108 -13.24 -6.64 -35.14
N LYS A 109 -14.01 -7.45 -34.42
CA LYS A 109 -15.13 -8.20 -34.99
C LYS A 109 -16.17 -7.27 -35.60
N ILE A 110 -16.61 -6.23 -34.88
CA ILE A 110 -17.57 -5.25 -35.40
C ILE A 110 -17.03 -4.57 -36.66
N LYS A 111 -15.74 -4.21 -36.68
CA LYS A 111 -15.10 -3.61 -37.85
C LYS A 111 -15.08 -4.55 -39.05
N ASP A 112 -14.76 -5.83 -38.83
CA ASP A 112 -14.76 -6.86 -39.87
C ASP A 112 -16.19 -7.10 -40.39
N ASP A 113 -17.19 -7.17 -39.49
CA ASP A 113 -18.61 -7.33 -39.84
C ASP A 113 -19.12 -6.13 -40.67
N VAL A 114 -18.76 -4.89 -40.30
CA VAL A 114 -19.09 -3.68 -41.06
C VAL A 114 -18.42 -3.70 -42.43
N LYS A 115 -17.15 -4.12 -42.51
CA LYS A 115 -16.44 -4.23 -43.80
C LYS A 115 -17.14 -5.22 -44.74
N VAL A 116 -17.52 -6.39 -44.24
CA VAL A 116 -18.27 -7.40 -45.01
C VAL A 116 -19.64 -6.85 -45.43
N ALA A 117 -20.35 -6.13 -44.55
CA ALA A 117 -21.62 -5.51 -44.89
C ALA A 117 -21.47 -4.47 -46.02
N VAL A 118 -20.43 -3.64 -45.98
CA VAL A 118 -20.14 -2.65 -47.03
C VAL A 118 -19.79 -3.34 -48.36
N GLU A 119 -18.92 -4.35 -48.35
CA GLU A 119 -18.58 -5.14 -49.54
C GLU A 119 -19.83 -5.78 -50.17
N ASN A 120 -20.73 -6.32 -49.35
CA ASN A 120 -22.00 -6.87 -49.82
C ASN A 120 -22.89 -5.78 -50.44
N THR A 121 -23.02 -4.59 -49.83
CA THR A 121 -23.82 -3.50 -50.42
C THR A 121 -23.28 -3.05 -51.77
N ILE A 122 -21.95 -2.99 -51.93
CA ILE A 122 -21.29 -2.65 -53.20
C ILE A 122 -21.57 -3.73 -54.24
N GLY A 123 -21.42 -5.01 -53.88
CA GLY A 123 -21.77 -6.15 -54.74
C GLY A 123 -23.24 -6.16 -55.15
N PHE A 124 -24.16 -5.73 -54.27
CA PHE A 124 -25.58 -5.57 -54.62
C PHE A 124 -25.83 -4.41 -55.60
N THR A 125 -25.09 -3.30 -55.50
CA THR A 125 -25.20 -2.17 -56.44
C THR A 125 -24.61 -2.47 -57.82
N GLU A 126 -23.65 -3.40 -57.91
CA GLU A 126 -23.01 -3.84 -59.16
C GLU A 126 -23.82 -4.91 -59.93
N LEU A 127 -24.84 -5.51 -59.29
CA LEU A 127 -25.69 -6.49 -59.94
C LEU A 127 -26.65 -5.84 -60.96
N PRO A 128 -26.84 -6.42 -62.16
CA PRO A 128 -27.66 -5.84 -63.23
C PRO A 128 -29.18 -5.98 -63.01
N PHE A 129 -29.65 -6.03 -61.76
CA PHE A 129 -31.09 -6.07 -61.45
C PHE A 129 -31.77 -4.71 -61.60
N SER A 130 -31.00 -3.63 -61.74
CA SER A 130 -31.53 -2.29 -62.06
C SER A 130 -32.21 -2.22 -63.44
N LEU A 131 -31.97 -3.20 -64.31
CA LEU A 131 -32.60 -3.33 -65.64
C LEU A 131 -33.98 -4.00 -65.62
N HIS A 132 -34.41 -4.58 -64.50
CA HIS A 132 -35.71 -5.27 -64.37
C HIS A 132 -36.53 -4.76 -63.18
N ALA A 133 -36.50 -3.45 -62.93
CA ALA A 133 -37.43 -2.81 -62.00
C ALA A 133 -38.87 -2.87 -62.56
N HIS A 134 -39.57 -3.96 -62.26
CA HIS A 134 -41.00 -4.06 -62.55
C HIS A 134 -41.75 -3.03 -61.69
N PRO A 135 -42.54 -2.11 -62.29
CA PRO A 135 -43.20 -1.01 -61.55
C PRO A 135 -44.29 -1.46 -60.57
N ARG A 136 -44.56 -2.77 -60.45
CA ARG A 136 -45.53 -3.36 -59.50
C ARG A 136 -44.92 -3.80 -58.17
N LEU A 137 -43.59 -3.76 -58.02
CA LEU A 137 -42.89 -3.98 -56.75
C LEU A 137 -42.47 -2.64 -56.13
N ARG A 138 -43.37 -1.65 -56.13
CA ARG A 138 -43.25 -0.52 -55.20
C ARG A 138 -43.58 -1.07 -53.81
N ILE A 139 -42.56 -1.56 -53.14
CA ILE A 139 -42.70 -2.00 -51.76
C ILE A 139 -42.62 -0.73 -50.92
N ASP A 140 -43.75 -0.29 -50.36
CA ASP A 140 -43.79 0.66 -49.24
C ASP A 140 -42.90 0.18 -48.06
N SER A 141 -42.48 -1.08 -48.09
CA SER A 141 -41.50 -1.67 -47.19
C SER A 141 -40.05 -1.35 -47.53
N VAL A 142 -39.70 -0.73 -48.67
CA VAL A 142 -38.31 -0.34 -48.97
C VAL A 142 -37.89 0.80 -48.05
N ASP A 143 -38.74 1.81 -47.89
CA ASP A 143 -38.50 2.91 -46.95
C ASP A 143 -38.44 2.40 -45.50
N GLU A 144 -39.29 1.43 -45.15
CA GLU A 144 -39.26 0.80 -43.83
C GLU A 144 -38.01 -0.08 -43.60
N LEU A 145 -37.57 -0.82 -44.63
CA LEU A 145 -36.31 -1.57 -44.61
C LEU A 145 -35.09 -0.65 -44.53
N MET A 146 -35.08 0.44 -45.28
CA MET A 146 -34.04 1.45 -45.24
C MET A 146 -33.99 2.14 -43.87
N TRP A 147 -35.15 2.45 -43.27
CA TRP A 147 -35.22 3.01 -41.92
C TRP A 147 -34.75 2.02 -40.84
N ARG A 148 -35.08 0.72 -40.98
CA ARG A 148 -34.61 -0.34 -40.07
C ARG A 148 -33.11 -0.57 -40.22
N HIS A 149 -32.57 -0.53 -41.44
CA HIS A 149 -31.14 -0.62 -41.69
C HIS A 149 -30.38 0.60 -41.17
N ALA A 150 -30.91 1.82 -41.36
CA ALA A 150 -30.33 3.05 -40.82
C ALA A 150 -30.26 3.01 -39.28
N ARG A 151 -31.36 2.63 -38.61
CA ARG A 151 -31.37 2.44 -37.14
C ARG A 151 -30.38 1.38 -36.67
N ALA A 152 -30.33 0.22 -37.33
CA ALA A 152 -29.39 -0.84 -36.97
C ALA A 152 -27.92 -0.40 -37.17
N HIS A 153 -27.66 0.44 -38.16
CA HIS A 153 -26.35 1.01 -38.43
C HIS A 153 -25.95 2.05 -37.35
N ASP A 154 -26.87 2.91 -36.94
CA ASP A 154 -26.65 3.86 -35.84
C ASP A 154 -26.40 3.14 -34.51
N ASP A 155 -27.14 2.07 -34.21
CA ASP A 155 -26.93 1.22 -33.04
C ASP A 155 -25.55 0.54 -33.05
N LEU A 156 -25.07 0.11 -34.22
CA LEU A 156 -23.74 -0.48 -34.40
C LEU A 156 -22.63 0.56 -34.21
N ILE A 157 -22.79 1.75 -34.77
CA ILE A 157 -21.85 2.88 -34.58
C ILE A 157 -21.79 3.23 -33.09
N TRP A 158 -22.94 3.39 -32.43
CA TRP A 158 -23.01 3.71 -31.01
C TRP A 158 -22.36 2.64 -30.14
N LYS A 159 -22.57 1.37 -30.47
CA LYS A 159 -21.92 0.26 -29.77
C LYS A 159 -20.40 0.25 -29.97
N ALA A 160 -19.92 0.58 -31.18
CA ALA A 160 -18.50 0.69 -31.46
C ALA A 160 -17.86 1.85 -30.70
N THR A 161 -18.50 3.03 -30.67
CA THR A 161 -17.99 4.20 -29.94
C THR A 161 -17.95 3.95 -28.43
N LEU A 162 -18.97 3.28 -27.87
CA LEU A 162 -18.97 2.88 -26.45
C LEU A 162 -17.81 1.91 -26.12
N LEU A 163 -17.53 0.94 -26.99
CA LEU A 163 -16.42 0.00 -26.80
C LEU A 163 -15.06 0.69 -26.93
N ASP A 164 -14.92 1.68 -27.82
CA ASP A 164 -13.70 2.49 -27.92
C ASP A 164 -13.48 3.36 -26.66
N LEU A 165 -14.55 3.96 -26.14
CA LEU A 165 -14.51 4.69 -24.87
C LEU A 165 -14.14 3.76 -23.69
N GLU A 166 -14.72 2.56 -23.64
CA GLU A 166 -14.34 1.57 -22.62
C GLU A 166 -12.86 1.16 -22.75
N HIS A 167 -12.38 0.94 -23.98
CA HIS A 167 -11.00 0.57 -24.26
C HIS A 167 -10.00 1.66 -23.83
N THR A 168 -10.31 2.93 -24.09
CA THR A 168 -9.48 4.07 -23.69
C THR A 168 -9.47 4.25 -22.17
N LEU A 169 -10.63 4.16 -21.51
CA LEU A 169 -10.74 4.25 -20.05
C LEU A 169 -9.95 3.12 -19.37
N LEU A 170 -10.08 1.88 -19.84
CA LEU A 170 -9.30 0.75 -19.32
C LEU A 170 -7.79 0.96 -19.53
N ALA A 171 -7.38 1.53 -20.67
CA ALA A 171 -5.97 1.84 -20.93
C ALA A 171 -5.42 2.89 -19.97
N ASP A 172 -6.19 3.94 -19.67
CA ASP A 172 -5.78 4.99 -18.73
C ASP A 172 -5.78 4.50 -17.29
N ARG A 173 -6.73 3.66 -16.89
CA ARG A 173 -6.71 2.97 -15.59
C ARG A 173 -5.46 2.10 -15.45
N CYS A 174 -5.11 1.30 -16.47
CA CYS A 174 -3.88 0.52 -16.46
C CYS A 174 -2.62 1.41 -16.35
N ARG A 175 -2.58 2.56 -17.04
CA ARG A 175 -1.46 3.51 -16.93
C ARG A 175 -1.35 4.11 -15.54
N ALA A 176 -2.48 4.49 -14.94
CA ALA A 176 -2.55 5.04 -13.58
C ALA A 176 -2.07 4.01 -12.55
N LEU A 177 -2.57 2.77 -12.63
CA LEU A 177 -2.14 1.67 -11.75
C LEU A 177 -0.64 1.34 -11.91
N LYS A 178 -0.11 1.36 -13.14
CA LYS A 178 1.34 1.18 -13.36
C LYS A 178 2.16 2.30 -12.71
N LYS A 179 1.68 3.55 -12.74
CA LYS A 179 2.34 4.68 -12.07
C LYS A 179 2.27 4.53 -10.54
N SER A 180 1.16 4.08 -9.97
CA SER A 180 1.06 3.84 -8.52
C SER A 180 1.93 2.67 -8.08
N CYS A 181 2.01 1.57 -8.83
CA CYS A 181 2.95 0.48 -8.56
C CYS A 181 4.40 0.97 -8.50
N LYS A 182 4.84 1.81 -9.46
CA LYS A 182 6.19 2.40 -9.43
C LYS A 182 6.45 3.29 -8.19
N LYS A 183 5.41 3.93 -7.64
CA LYS A 183 5.54 4.70 -6.40
C LYS A 183 5.68 3.78 -5.20
N LEU A 184 4.87 2.72 -5.13
CA LEU A 184 4.96 1.69 -4.10
C LEU A 184 6.32 0.99 -4.13
N ASP A 185 6.88 0.71 -5.30
CA ASP A 185 8.22 0.12 -5.44
C ASP A 185 9.28 1.00 -4.77
N LYS A 186 9.26 2.32 -5.03
CA LYS A 186 10.17 3.28 -4.39
C LYS A 186 9.97 3.38 -2.88
N GLU A 187 8.72 3.27 -2.41
CA GLU A 187 8.43 3.27 -0.98
C GLU A 187 8.92 1.98 -0.30
N ILE A 188 8.81 0.83 -0.96
CA ILE A 188 9.36 -0.44 -0.48
C ILE A 188 10.88 -0.36 -0.41
N GLU A 189 11.56 0.14 -1.45
CA GLU A 189 13.01 0.33 -1.47
C GLU A 189 13.47 1.22 -0.29
N ARG A 190 12.82 2.36 -0.08
CA ARG A 190 13.10 3.23 1.08
C ARG A 190 12.89 2.53 2.41
N THR A 191 11.82 1.73 2.56
CA THR A 191 11.62 0.97 3.80
C THR A 191 12.69 -0.10 3.98
N ASP A 192 13.15 -0.73 2.91
CA ASP A 192 14.20 -1.75 2.95
C ASP A 192 15.55 -1.14 3.33
N GLU A 193 15.88 0.03 2.78
CA GLU A 193 17.05 0.84 3.17
C GLU A 193 17.00 1.18 4.66
N THR A 194 15.87 1.72 5.15
CA THR A 194 15.76 2.05 6.59
C THR A 194 15.93 0.82 7.48
N ILE A 195 15.37 -0.33 7.09
CA ILE A 195 15.53 -1.58 7.86
C ILE A 195 16.99 -2.04 7.85
N GLN A 196 17.68 -1.94 6.72
CA GLN A 196 19.10 -2.28 6.61
C GLN A 196 19.96 -1.35 7.46
N ASP A 197 19.71 -0.04 7.42
CA ASP A 197 20.40 0.94 8.24
C ASP A 197 20.20 0.66 9.74
N PHE A 198 18.96 0.32 10.14
CA PHE A 198 18.67 -0.07 11.53
C PHE A 198 19.41 -1.34 11.95
N LEU A 199 19.54 -2.33 11.04
CA LEU A 199 20.27 -3.57 11.32
C LEU A 199 21.79 -3.37 11.34
N ALA A 200 22.33 -2.44 10.53
CA ALA A 200 23.75 -2.12 10.50
C ALA A 200 24.22 -1.24 11.67
N SER A 201 23.28 -0.54 12.31
CA SER A 201 23.52 0.34 13.47
C SER A 201 23.48 -0.41 14.82
N CYS A 202 23.08 -1.68 14.82
CA CYS A 202 22.99 -2.54 16.00
C CYS A 202 24.22 -3.46 16.11
#